data_AF-A0A925G1A4-F1
#
_entry.id   AF-A0A925G1A4-F1
#
_cell.length_a   1.000
_cell.length_b   1.000
_cell.length_c   1.000
_cell.angle_alpha   90.00
_cell.angle_beta   90.00
_cell.angle_gamma   90.00
#
_symmetry.space_group_name_H-M   'P 1'
#
loop_
_entity.id
_entity.type
_entity.pdbx_description
1 polymer ?
#
loop_
_entity_poly.entity_id
_entity_poly.type
_entity_poly.pdbx_seq_one_letter_code
_entity_poly.pdbx_strand_id
1 'polypeptide(L)'
;AVAVDAEGRTALAGRLRTTDLRGAIDSPVTNIRLVIENRSQFFYNYISGWATFYDAEGVRCGEGLFKLDALAVSEAAETDTPGLRLKCAPATWRIVATNLLTRAGDTAKPSQPEAVTNAEPPAEMAILPPLEITIDGETLPLQLGNPIEINTRRKSKVRIIVNTRP
;
A
#
# COMPACT_ATOMS: atom_id res chain seq x y z
N ALA A 1 -3.70 21.25 7.70
CA ALA A 1 -2.32 20.78 7.94
C ALA A 1 -1.92 19.79 6.85
N VAL A 2 -0.62 19.60 6.58
CA VAL A 2 -0.13 18.68 5.53
C VAL A 2 0.99 17.83 6.11
N ALA A 3 1.04 16.54 5.76
CA ALA A 3 2.16 15.65 6.04
C ALA A 3 2.82 15.21 4.73
N VAL A 4 4.14 15.08 4.77
CA VAL A 4 4.96 14.67 3.62
C VAL A 4 5.45 13.22 3.76
N ASP A 5 5.79 12.59 2.64
CA ASP A 5 6.48 11.30 2.60
C ASP A 5 8.00 11.43 2.84
N ALA A 6 8.72 10.31 2.75
CA ALA A 6 10.17 10.26 2.95
C ALA A 6 10.94 11.07 1.89
N GLU A 7 10.36 11.26 0.70
CA GLU A 7 10.93 12.08 -0.38
C GLU A 7 10.52 13.56 -0.29
N GLY A 8 9.77 13.96 0.75
CA GLY A 8 9.31 15.32 0.97
C GLY A 8 8.11 15.72 0.10
N ARG A 9 7.46 14.78 -0.57
CA ARG A 9 6.24 15.03 -1.37
C ARG A 9 5.03 15.03 -0.45
N THR A 10 4.00 15.80 -0.82
CA THR A 10 2.75 15.81 -0.04
C THR A 10 2.07 14.44 -0.10
N ALA A 11 1.87 13.82 1.06
CA ALA A 11 1.25 12.51 1.17
C ALA A 11 -0.17 12.60 1.73
N LEU A 12 -0.36 13.38 2.80
CA LEU A 12 -1.65 13.52 3.47
C LEU A 12 -2.03 14.99 3.66
N ALA A 13 -3.32 15.29 3.53
CA ALA A 13 -3.91 16.53 4.00
C ALA A 13 -4.78 16.27 5.23
N GLY A 14 -4.65 17.12 6.25
CA GLY A 14 -5.42 17.05 7.48
C GLY A 14 -6.33 18.26 7.67
N ARG A 15 -7.58 18.00 8.06
CA ARG A 15 -8.58 19.01 8.46
C ARG A 15 -9.13 18.70 9.84
N LEU A 16 -9.42 19.73 10.63
CA LEU A 16 -10.10 19.58 11.91
C LEU A 16 -11.61 19.43 11.72
N ARG A 17 -12.22 18.50 12.45
CA ARG A 17 -13.67 18.42 12.62
C ARG A 17 -14.12 18.99 13.96
N THR A 18 -13.34 18.76 15.02
CA THR A 18 -13.57 19.42 16.30
C THR A 18 -13.26 20.91 16.17
N THR A 19 -14.25 21.75 16.45
CA THR A 19 -14.16 23.21 16.30
C THR A 19 -13.83 23.92 17.62
N ASP A 20 -14.30 23.41 18.76
CA ASP A 20 -13.92 23.95 20.07
C ASP A 20 -12.67 23.24 20.60
N LEU A 21 -11.55 23.95 20.55
CA LEU A 21 -10.24 23.46 20.97
C LEU A 21 -9.72 24.22 22.21
N ARG A 22 -10.57 25.02 22.88
CA ARG A 22 -10.18 25.86 24.01
C ARG A 22 -10.00 25.04 25.28
N GLY A 23 -8.90 24.31 25.36
CA GLY A 23 -8.51 23.59 26.57
C GLY A 23 -7.84 24.48 27.61
N ALA A 24 -7.87 24.05 28.87
CA ALA A 24 -7.14 24.65 29.98
C ALA A 24 -6.40 23.58 30.80
N ILE A 25 -5.56 24.02 31.75
CA ILE A 25 -4.74 23.11 32.57
C ILE A 25 -5.60 22.15 33.40
N ASP A 26 -6.68 22.65 33.99
CA ASP A 26 -7.62 21.92 34.84
C ASP A 26 -8.73 21.21 34.06
N SER A 27 -9.04 21.72 32.86
CA SER A 27 -10.10 21.23 31.97
C SER A 27 -9.56 21.05 30.54
N PRO A 28 -8.68 20.07 30.30
CA PRO A 28 -8.09 19.88 28.99
C PRO A 28 -9.12 19.35 28.00
N VAL A 29 -9.09 19.83 26.75
CA VAL A 29 -9.82 19.17 25.66
C VAL A 29 -9.13 17.85 25.36
N THR A 30 -9.90 16.78 25.39
CA THR A 30 -9.42 15.43 25.10
C THR A 30 -10.02 14.93 23.80
N ASN A 31 -9.27 14.08 23.10
CA ASN A 31 -9.72 13.34 21.93
C ASN A 31 -10.46 14.19 20.86
N ILE A 32 -9.71 14.80 19.95
CA ILE A 32 -10.30 15.56 18.85
C ILE A 32 -10.50 14.67 17.64
N ARG A 33 -11.41 15.10 16.75
CA ARG A 33 -11.66 14.47 15.47
C ARG A 33 -11.00 15.22 14.33
N LEU A 34 -10.35 14.46 13.46
CA LEU A 34 -9.65 14.90 12.27
C LEU A 34 -10.23 14.20 11.05
N VAL A 35 -10.21 14.88 9.90
CA VAL A 35 -10.35 14.25 8.58
C VAL A 35 -8.95 14.21 7.98
N ILE A 36 -8.51 13.03 7.56
CA ILE A 36 -7.26 12.82 6.85
C ILE A 36 -7.60 12.38 5.43
N GLU A 37 -6.98 13.03 4.46
CA GLU A 37 -7.14 12.76 3.03
C GLU A 37 -5.81 12.30 2.44
N ASN A 38 -5.83 11.27 1.62
CA ASN A 38 -4.67 10.80 0.87
C ASN A 38 -4.49 11.66 -0.39
N ARG A 39 -3.42 12.44 -0.42
CA ARG A 39 -3.03 13.30 -1.54
C ARG A 39 -1.90 12.70 -2.38
N SER A 40 -1.44 11.50 -2.02
CA SER A 40 -0.42 10.76 -2.77
C SER A 40 -1.03 10.00 -3.95
N GLN A 41 -0.17 9.44 -4.80
CA GLN A 41 -0.55 8.51 -5.87
C GLN A 41 -0.64 7.04 -5.40
N PHE A 42 -0.42 6.77 -4.11
CA PHE A 42 -0.34 5.42 -3.57
C PHE A 42 -1.57 5.09 -2.72
N PHE A 43 -2.00 3.83 -2.76
CA PHE A 43 -2.93 3.29 -1.76
C PHE A 43 -2.15 2.95 -0.48
N TYR A 44 -2.62 3.45 0.66
CA TYR A 44 -2.04 3.10 1.96
C TYR A 44 -2.91 2.07 2.67
N ASN A 45 -2.27 1.02 3.19
CA ASN A 45 -2.90 -0.06 3.98
C ASN A 45 -2.55 0.00 5.47
N TYR A 46 -1.86 1.07 5.89
CA TYR A 46 -1.78 1.51 7.26
C TYR A 46 -1.17 2.91 7.28
N ILE A 47 -1.84 3.84 7.97
CA ILE A 47 -1.36 5.19 8.20
C ILE A 47 -1.35 5.44 9.70
N SER A 48 -0.25 6.00 10.21
CA SER A 48 -0.26 6.58 11.55
C SER A 48 0.64 7.81 11.61
N GLY A 49 0.36 8.65 12.59
CA GLY A 49 1.09 9.90 12.74
C GLY A 49 0.67 10.70 13.95
N TRP A 50 1.24 11.88 14.09
CA TRP A 50 0.98 12.80 15.19
C TRP A 50 0.27 14.05 14.70
N ALA A 51 -0.73 14.50 15.45
CA ALA A 51 -1.30 15.82 15.36
C ALA A 51 -0.79 16.65 16.55
N THR A 52 -0.01 17.69 16.27
CA THR A 52 0.57 18.56 17.29
C THR A 52 -0.07 19.95 17.22
N PHE A 53 -0.44 20.50 18.37
CA PHE A 53 -1.13 21.78 18.51
C PHE A 53 -0.25 22.79 19.25
N TYR A 54 -0.33 24.05 18.83
CA TYR A 54 0.48 25.14 19.37
C TYR A 54 -0.38 26.35 19.67
N ASP A 55 -0.06 27.08 20.74
CA ASP A 55 -0.67 28.39 21.05
C ASP A 55 -0.18 29.49 20.10
N ALA A 56 -0.55 30.74 20.40
CA ALA A 56 -0.20 31.90 19.58
C ALA A 56 1.30 32.21 19.59
N GLU A 57 2.00 31.82 20.66
CA GLU A 57 3.43 31.98 20.87
C GLU A 57 4.25 30.82 20.27
N GLY A 58 3.58 29.78 19.76
CA GLY A 58 4.22 28.60 19.18
C GLY A 58 4.66 27.56 20.22
N VAL A 59 4.19 27.67 21.46
CA VAL A 59 4.42 26.66 22.51
C VAL A 59 3.42 25.53 22.33
N ARG A 60 3.89 24.28 22.54
CA ARG A 60 3.08 23.08 22.32
C ARG A 60 1.95 22.98 23.35
N CYS A 61 0.70 23.08 22.90
CA CYS A 61 -0.50 22.88 23.72
C CYS A 61 -0.83 21.41 24.01
N GLY A 62 -0.48 20.54 23.07
CA GLY A 62 -0.76 19.11 23.17
C GLY A 62 -0.42 18.37 21.88
N GLU A 63 -0.40 17.05 21.98
CA GLU A 63 -0.11 16.15 20.87
C GLU A 63 -0.93 14.87 21.01
N GLY A 64 -1.39 14.35 19.86
CA GLY A 64 -2.24 13.16 19.80
C GLY A 64 -1.85 12.30 18.62
N LEU A 65 -1.91 10.98 18.80
CA LEU A 65 -1.67 10.02 17.73
C LEU A 65 -2.94 9.87 16.91
N PHE A 66 -2.84 9.82 15.59
CA PHE A 66 -3.93 9.38 14.71
C PHE A 66 -3.52 8.09 14.00
N LYS A 67 -4.52 7.26 13.67
CA LYS A 67 -4.35 6.01 12.94
C LYS A 67 -5.50 5.79 11.97
N LEU A 68 -5.19 5.21 10.82
CA LEU A 68 -6.14 4.76 9.81
C LEU A 68 -5.65 3.44 9.23
N ASP A 69 -6.58 2.50 9.04
CA ASP A 69 -6.23 1.18 8.53
C ASP A 69 -6.02 1.19 7.02
N ALA A 70 -6.83 1.92 6.26
CA ALA A 70 -6.67 2.03 4.82
C ALA A 70 -7.13 3.39 4.31
N LEU A 71 -6.49 3.87 3.24
CA LEU A 71 -6.89 5.11 2.56
C LEU A 71 -6.46 5.07 1.09
N ALA A 72 -7.43 4.97 0.19
CA ALA A 72 -7.21 5.02 -1.24
C ALA A 72 -6.81 6.42 -1.72
N VAL A 73 -6.32 6.50 -2.95
CA VAL A 73 -5.93 7.78 -3.58
C VAL A 73 -7.14 8.71 -3.62
N SER A 74 -6.96 9.94 -3.14
CA SER A 74 -8.03 10.96 -3.00
C SER A 74 -9.18 10.59 -2.04
N GLU A 75 -9.06 9.49 -1.30
CA GLU A 75 -10.01 9.15 -0.25
C GLU A 75 -9.73 9.98 1.01
N ALA A 76 -10.79 10.31 1.75
CA ALA A 76 -10.71 10.94 3.04
C ALA A 76 -11.48 10.13 4.10
N ALA A 77 -10.89 10.01 5.29
CA ALA A 77 -11.47 9.29 6.41
C ALA A 77 -11.40 10.13 7.69
N GLU A 78 -12.39 9.95 8.55
CA GLU A 78 -12.39 10.55 9.89
C GLU A 78 -11.64 9.65 10.86
N THR A 79 -10.79 10.25 11.69
CA THR A 79 -10.05 9.57 12.76
C THR A 79 -10.00 10.47 13.98
N ASP A 80 -9.94 9.84 15.13
CA ASP A 80 -9.84 10.50 16.42
C ASP A 80 -8.36 10.52 16.87
N THR A 81 -8.02 11.35 17.87
CA THR A 81 -6.66 11.40 18.44
C THR A 81 -6.64 10.91 19.89
N PRO A 82 -6.69 9.59 20.14
CA PRO A 82 -6.68 9.07 21.49
C PRO A 82 -5.43 9.53 22.26
N GLY A 83 -5.63 9.86 23.53
CA GLY A 83 -4.55 10.34 24.41
C GLY A 83 -4.17 11.82 24.26
N LEU A 84 -4.72 12.54 23.26
CA LEU A 84 -4.53 14.00 23.17
C LEU A 84 -5.12 14.68 24.41
N ARG A 85 -4.36 15.64 24.96
CA ARG A 85 -4.82 16.58 25.99
C ARG A 85 -4.33 17.98 25.64
N LEU A 86 -5.24 18.85 25.20
CA LEU A 86 -4.94 20.26 24.96
C LEU A 86 -5.08 21.04 26.26
N LYS A 87 -4.00 21.66 26.74
CA LYS A 87 -3.98 22.43 28.00
C LYS A 87 -4.02 23.95 27.78
N CYS A 88 -4.13 24.38 26.53
CA CYS A 88 -4.33 25.75 26.12
C CYS A 88 -5.22 25.80 24.88
N ALA A 89 -5.63 27.01 24.48
CA ALA A 89 -6.31 27.27 23.22
C ALA A 89 -5.28 27.33 22.08
N PRO A 90 -5.26 26.38 21.14
CA PRO A 90 -4.28 26.38 20.07
C PRO A 90 -4.66 27.41 19.00
N ALA A 91 -3.64 28.13 18.51
CA ALA A 91 -3.76 29.01 17.35
C ALA A 91 -3.39 28.29 16.05
N THR A 92 -2.46 27.33 16.12
CA THR A 92 -2.00 26.57 14.95
C THR A 92 -1.84 25.09 15.28
N TRP A 93 -1.75 24.27 14.24
CA TRP A 93 -1.55 22.84 14.38
C TRP A 93 -0.91 22.25 13.14
N ARG A 94 -0.26 21.09 13.31
CA ARG A 94 0.39 20.34 12.24
C ARG A 94 0.07 18.85 12.35
N ILE A 95 0.24 18.15 11.24
CA ILE A 95 0.27 16.68 11.21
C ILE A 95 1.62 16.21 10.69
N VAL A 96 2.08 15.07 11.20
CA VAL A 96 3.25 14.36 10.71
C VAL A 96 2.87 12.90 10.55
N ALA A 97 3.07 12.35 9.37
CA ALA A 97 2.92 10.91 9.15
C ALA A 97 4.19 10.21 9.58
N THR A 98 4.09 9.26 10.51
CA THR A 98 5.22 8.44 10.96
C THR A 98 5.26 7.09 10.26
N ASN A 99 4.10 6.59 9.83
CA ASN A 99 4.00 5.39 9.00
C ASN A 99 3.04 5.66 7.84
N LEU A 100 3.53 5.41 6.64
CA LEU A 100 2.78 5.42 5.38
C LEU A 100 3.06 4.09 4.68
N LEU A 101 2.39 3.04 5.12
CA LEU A 101 2.63 1.70 4.56
C LEU A 101 1.79 1.52 3.31
N THR A 102 2.48 1.23 2.21
CA THR A 102 1.87 0.81 0.94
C THR A 102 1.90 -0.71 0.86
N ARG A 103 0.97 -1.28 0.11
CA ARG A 103 0.84 -2.72 -0.06
C ARG A 103 2.02 -3.26 -0.87
N ALA A 104 2.77 -4.20 -0.30
CA ALA A 104 3.61 -5.08 -1.10
C ALA A 104 2.72 -6.20 -1.68
N GLY A 105 2.34 -6.11 -2.95
CA GLY A 105 1.91 -7.22 -3.84
C GLY A 105 0.68 -8.06 -3.50
N ASP A 106 0.47 -8.52 -2.27
CA ASP A 106 -0.38 -9.67 -1.99
C ASP A 106 -1.79 -9.26 -1.62
N THR A 107 -2.62 -9.10 -2.65
CA THR A 107 -4.07 -8.89 -2.51
C THR A 107 -4.75 -10.20 -2.24
N ALA A 108 -4.81 -10.58 -0.96
CA ALA A 108 -5.82 -11.52 -0.49
C ALA A 108 -7.19 -10.89 -0.75
N LYS A 109 -7.76 -11.14 -1.94
CA LYS A 109 -9.18 -10.93 -2.20
C LYS A 109 -9.92 -11.89 -1.26
N PRO A 110 -10.70 -11.40 -0.29
CA PRO A 110 -11.63 -12.27 0.42
C PRO A 110 -12.57 -12.86 -0.63
N SER A 111 -12.76 -14.18 -0.57
CA SER A 111 -13.49 -14.99 -1.53
C SER A 111 -14.80 -14.30 -1.91
N GLN A 112 -14.81 -13.63 -3.06
CA GLN A 112 -16.05 -13.24 -3.70
C GLN A 112 -16.72 -14.57 -4.08
N PRO A 113 -17.97 -14.85 -3.67
CA PRO A 113 -18.70 -15.95 -4.25
C PRO A 113 -18.77 -15.65 -5.74
N GLU A 114 -18.03 -16.42 -6.53
CA GLU A 114 -18.13 -16.39 -7.96
C GLU A 114 -19.60 -16.63 -8.29
N ALA A 115 -20.23 -15.64 -8.93
CA ALA A 115 -21.49 -15.90 -9.60
C ALA A 115 -21.18 -16.98 -10.64
N VAL A 116 -21.69 -18.19 -10.38
CA VAL A 116 -21.66 -19.33 -11.29
C VAL A 116 -22.41 -18.96 -12.57
N THR A 117 -21.71 -18.35 -13.51
CA THR A 117 -22.02 -18.44 -14.93
C THR A 117 -21.22 -19.61 -15.48
N ASN A 118 -21.92 -20.71 -15.75
CA ASN A 118 -21.42 -21.89 -16.45
C ASN A 118 -20.64 -21.50 -17.72
N ALA A 119 -19.32 -21.57 -17.64
CA ALA A 119 -18.41 -21.73 -18.76
C ALA A 119 -17.06 -22.27 -18.24
N GLU A 120 -16.87 -23.58 -18.33
CA GLU A 120 -15.56 -24.28 -18.22
C GLU A 120 -14.74 -24.08 -19.51
N PRO A 121 -13.41 -24.38 -19.57
CA PRO A 121 -12.24 -24.11 -18.68
C PRO A 121 -11.07 -23.46 -19.54
N PRO A 122 -9.75 -23.34 -19.17
CA PRO A 122 -8.99 -24.07 -18.13
C PRO A 122 -7.82 -23.36 -17.37
N ALA A 123 -7.48 -24.03 -16.25
CA ALA A 123 -6.15 -24.34 -15.70
C ALA A 123 -5.09 -23.23 -15.53
N GLU A 124 -4.95 -22.78 -14.27
CA GLU A 124 -3.72 -22.88 -13.49
C GLU A 124 -2.39 -22.75 -14.27
N MET A 125 -1.92 -21.52 -14.48
CA MET A 125 -0.51 -21.29 -14.78
C MET A 125 0.32 -21.48 -13.51
N ALA A 126 0.57 -22.75 -13.17
CA ALA A 126 1.76 -23.12 -12.45
C ALA A 126 2.94 -22.54 -13.22
N ILE A 127 3.69 -21.62 -12.60
CA ILE A 127 4.94 -21.11 -13.17
C ILE A 127 5.91 -22.30 -13.16
N LEU A 128 5.94 -23.05 -14.26
CA LEU A 128 6.94 -24.08 -14.49
C LEU A 128 8.31 -23.38 -14.51
N PRO A 129 9.32 -23.88 -13.80
CA PRO A 129 10.67 -23.35 -13.97
C PRO A 129 11.08 -23.46 -15.44
N PRO A 130 11.84 -22.49 -15.98
CA PRO A 130 12.25 -22.52 -17.38
C PRO A 130 12.97 -23.83 -17.67
N LEU A 131 12.45 -24.59 -18.64
CA LEU A 131 13.04 -25.86 -19.06
C LEU A 131 14.22 -25.54 -19.98
N GLU A 132 15.40 -26.08 -19.67
CA GLU A 132 16.60 -25.93 -20.49
C GLU A 132 17.10 -27.32 -20.92
N ILE A 133 17.61 -27.43 -22.14
CA ILE A 133 18.26 -28.65 -22.64
C ILE A 133 19.69 -28.33 -23.06
N THR A 134 20.65 -29.17 -22.65
CA THR A 134 22.04 -29.08 -23.09
C THR A 134 22.34 -30.20 -24.08
N ILE A 135 22.82 -29.85 -25.28
CA ILE A 135 23.25 -30.82 -26.31
C ILE A 135 24.65 -30.43 -26.77
N ASP A 136 25.59 -31.37 -26.79
CA ASP A 136 26.99 -31.16 -27.21
C ASP A 136 27.71 -29.98 -26.49
N GLY A 137 27.26 -29.63 -25.29
CA GLY A 137 27.78 -28.52 -24.47
C GLY A 137 27.10 -27.16 -24.67
N GLU A 138 26.13 -27.05 -25.59
CA GLU A 138 25.34 -25.85 -25.84
C GLU A 138 23.99 -25.93 -25.12
N THR A 139 23.65 -24.92 -24.31
CA THR A 139 22.40 -24.87 -23.54
C THR A 139 21.37 -24.02 -24.27
N LEU A 140 20.20 -24.61 -24.53
CA LEU A 140 19.10 -24.01 -25.28
C LEU A 140 17.83 -23.96 -24.42
N PRO A 141 17.14 -22.81 -24.35
CA PRO A 141 15.87 -22.70 -23.63
C PRO A 141 14.76 -23.43 -24.40
N LEU A 142 13.99 -24.27 -23.71
CA LEU A 142 12.82 -24.96 -24.25
C LEU A 142 11.56 -24.14 -23.98
N GLN A 143 10.81 -23.85 -25.04
CA GLN A 143 9.47 -23.25 -24.96
C GLN A 143 8.41 -24.30 -25.28
N LEU A 144 7.34 -24.35 -24.50
CA LEU A 144 6.21 -25.25 -24.76
C LEU A 144 5.57 -24.91 -26.11
N GLY A 145 5.29 -25.93 -26.92
CA GLY A 145 4.63 -25.79 -28.22
C GLY A 145 5.47 -25.19 -29.35
N ASN A 146 6.67 -24.66 -29.08
CA ASN A 146 7.56 -24.11 -30.11
C ASN A 146 8.66 -25.12 -30.48
N PRO A 147 8.68 -25.65 -31.72
CA PRO A 147 9.69 -26.61 -32.14
C PRO A 147 11.08 -25.98 -32.25
N ILE A 148 12.09 -26.67 -31.73
CA ILE A 148 13.49 -26.28 -31.92
C ILE A 148 14.16 -27.32 -32.84
N GLU A 149 14.82 -26.82 -33.89
CA GLU A 149 15.63 -27.64 -34.80
C GLU A 149 17.10 -27.54 -34.42
N ILE A 150 17.72 -28.69 -34.14
CA ILE A 150 19.12 -28.76 -33.70
C ILE A 150 19.92 -29.55 -34.74
N ASN A 151 20.99 -28.93 -35.23
CA ASN A 151 21.97 -29.57 -36.10
C ASN A 151 23.03 -30.26 -35.23
N THR A 152 22.93 -31.58 -35.08
CA THR A 152 23.92 -32.34 -34.30
C THR A 152 25.24 -32.51 -35.06
N ARG A 153 26.37 -32.67 -34.35
CA ARG A 153 27.70 -32.86 -34.96
C ARG A 153 27.77 -34.06 -35.93
N ARG A 154 26.84 -35.01 -35.83
CA ARG A 154 26.72 -36.19 -36.71
C ARG A 154 25.88 -35.96 -37.98
N LYS A 155 25.59 -34.69 -38.35
CA LYS A 155 24.75 -34.29 -39.51
C LYS A 155 23.30 -34.80 -39.47
N SER A 156 22.83 -35.30 -38.33
CA SER A 156 21.41 -35.61 -38.13
C SER A 156 20.67 -34.39 -37.58
N LYS A 157 19.56 -34.02 -38.23
CA LYS A 157 18.65 -32.99 -37.74
C LYS A 157 17.70 -33.59 -36.72
N VAL A 158 17.65 -33.02 -35.52
CA VAL A 158 16.72 -33.43 -34.46
C VAL A 158 15.74 -32.29 -34.23
N ARG A 159 14.45 -32.58 -34.31
CA ARG A 159 13.36 -31.63 -34.02
C ARG A 159 12.73 -32.00 -32.69
N ILE A 160 12.76 -31.08 -31.74
CA ILE A 160 12.23 -31.28 -30.39
C ILE A 160 10.96 -30.45 -30.23
N ILE A 161 9.87 -31.08 -29.76
CA ILE A 161 8.61 -30.42 -29.42
C ILE A 161 8.23 -30.87 -28.02
N VAL A 162 8.11 -29.92 -27.10
CA VAL A 162 7.73 -30.20 -25.70
C VAL A 162 6.26 -29.87 -25.53
N ASN A 163 5.47 -30.86 -25.12
CA ASN A 163 4.06 -30.73 -24.82
C ASN A 163 3.83 -31.08 -23.35
N THR A 164 2.94 -30.38 -22.67
CA THR A 164 2.42 -30.78 -21.36
C THR A 164 1.50 -31.98 -21.54
N ARG A 165 1.70 -33.03 -20.71
CA ARG A 165 0.79 -34.18 -20.69
C ARG A 165 -0.53 -33.73 -20.03
N PRO A 166 -1.71 -34.09 -20.59
CA PRO A 166 -2.98 -33.81 -19.96
C PRO A 166 -3.15 -34.56 -18.63
#